data_AF-A0A9P5ZYS6-F1
#
_entry.id   AF-A0A9P5ZYS6-F1
#
_cell.length_a   1.000
_cell.length_b   1.000
_cell.length_c   1.000
_cell.angle_alpha   90.00
_cell.angle_beta   90.00
_cell.angle_gamma   90.00
#
_symmetry.space_group_name_H-M   'P 1'
#
loop_
_entity.id
_entity.type
_entity.pdbx_description
1 polymer ?
#
loop_
_entity_poly.entity_id
_entity_poly.type
_entity_poly.pdbx_seq_one_letter_code
_entity_poly.pdbx_strand_id
1 'polypeptide(L)'
;MTSTRGGFAIPQISPVREVIKWLDQYPEEGSRDPPTAASPSLFPRPYEDPYTPQRRQPRLLPEARGAPILSLYRSLGETSSGAFLALETPATHQQLSCVINSPTIEHLPPLELPDWSLLNAPMPNPTSPERLVTRIIDLNDSLKLAKKQTDLQKDIVKGQTAQLILQAMSLRKMNHSLNIKKSKKQSDRTILFQGGRGRHMTSDETIQLKRKLEEDKKEKESKKKRRKEDRDRVRNEKADIGARWKVMLAAHKVEVGNWEVECEACKGAGLPKRQWPKKPKRPLKPKPTDDAAVESEDDEDEMDEDE
;
A
#
# COMPACT_ATOMS: atom_id res chain seq x y z
N MET A 1 -28.33 -5.01 38.31
CA MET A 1 -27.61 -3.78 37.91
C MET A 1 -26.94 -4.03 36.56
N THR A 2 -27.58 -3.63 35.47
CA THR A 2 -27.06 -3.77 34.09
C THR A 2 -26.77 -2.39 33.54
N SER A 3 -25.49 -2.13 33.26
CA SER A 3 -24.98 -0.83 32.80
C SER A 3 -25.27 -0.64 31.31
N THR A 4 -26.31 0.14 31.01
CA THR A 4 -26.63 0.65 29.67
C THR A 4 -25.85 1.93 29.41
N ARG A 5 -24.53 1.83 29.28
CA ARG A 5 -23.72 2.95 28.77
C ARG A 5 -23.81 2.94 27.25
N GLY A 6 -24.87 3.53 26.72
CA GLY A 6 -25.09 3.73 25.29
C GLY A 6 -24.03 4.65 24.70
N GLY A 7 -22.93 4.08 24.24
CA GLY A 7 -22.01 4.76 23.33
C GLY A 7 -22.72 4.93 21.99
N PHE A 8 -22.81 6.16 21.50
CA PHE A 8 -23.27 6.43 20.14
C PHE A 8 -22.46 5.58 19.16
N ALA A 9 -23.14 4.86 18.27
CA ALA A 9 -22.47 4.09 17.23
C ALA A 9 -21.61 5.05 16.42
N ILE A 10 -20.29 4.90 16.52
CA ILE A 10 -19.36 5.62 15.65
C ILE A 10 -19.74 5.24 14.22
N PRO A 11 -20.02 6.20 13.33
CA PRO A 11 -20.40 5.89 11.96
C PRO A 11 -19.28 5.07 11.33
N GLN A 12 -19.57 3.79 11.03
CA GLN A 12 -18.60 2.94 10.37
C GLN A 12 -18.43 3.42 8.94
N ILE A 13 -17.23 3.93 8.66
CA ILE A 13 -16.86 4.37 7.31
C ILE A 13 -16.84 3.12 6.42
N SER A 14 -17.67 3.11 5.39
CA SER A 14 -17.72 2.01 4.43
C SER A 14 -16.45 2.01 3.57
N PRO A 15 -15.78 0.85 3.37
CA PRO A 15 -14.59 0.77 2.55
C PRO A 15 -14.83 1.21 1.11
N VAL A 16 -16.04 1.00 0.58
CA VAL A 16 -16.43 1.48 -0.76
C VAL A 16 -16.40 3.01 -0.82
N ARG A 17 -16.84 3.70 0.23
CA ARG A 17 -16.84 5.17 0.27
C ARG A 17 -15.42 5.74 0.30
N GLU A 18 -14.49 5.10 1.01
CA GLU A 18 -13.08 5.54 0.99
C GLU A 18 -12.44 5.33 -0.38
N VAL A 19 -12.76 4.24 -1.08
CA VAL A 19 -12.28 4.03 -2.46
C VAL A 19 -12.87 5.07 -3.41
N ILE A 20 -14.16 5.40 -3.29
CA ILE A 20 -14.79 6.47 -4.08
C ILE A 20 -14.11 7.81 -3.81
N LYS A 21 -13.90 8.16 -2.53
CA LYS A 21 -13.19 9.38 -2.12
C LYS A 21 -11.76 9.43 -2.67
N TRP A 22 -11.09 8.28 -2.71
CA TRP A 22 -9.78 8.16 -3.33
C TRP A 22 -9.85 8.34 -4.86
N LEU A 23 -10.82 7.74 -5.54
CA LEU A 23 -11.07 7.96 -6.99
C LEU A 23 -11.38 9.43 -7.32
N ASP A 24 -12.06 10.15 -6.42
CA ASP A 24 -12.34 11.58 -6.59
C ASP A 24 -11.09 12.46 -6.36
N GLN A 25 -10.15 12.03 -5.50
CA GLN A 25 -8.87 12.70 -5.29
C GLN A 25 -7.88 12.45 -6.43
N TYR A 26 -7.97 11.29 -7.06
CA TYR A 26 -7.16 10.88 -8.20
C TYR A 26 -8.08 10.55 -9.36
N PRO A 27 -8.81 11.55 -9.92
CA PRO A 27 -9.58 11.31 -11.12
C PRO A 27 -8.60 10.78 -12.15
N GLU A 28 -8.90 9.60 -12.73
CA GLU A 28 -8.13 9.01 -13.82
C GLU A 28 -7.72 10.15 -14.76
N GLU A 29 -6.44 10.57 -14.69
CA GLU A 29 -5.94 11.65 -15.54
C GLU A 29 -6.16 11.17 -16.95
N GLY A 30 -7.20 11.72 -17.57
CA GLY A 30 -8.02 10.98 -18.52
C GLY A 30 -7.18 10.28 -19.54
N SER A 31 -7.38 8.95 -19.65
CA SER A 31 -6.99 8.12 -20.79
C SER A 31 -5.87 8.77 -21.59
N ARG A 32 -4.67 8.87 -21.01
CA ARG A 32 -3.50 8.95 -21.86
C ARG A 32 -3.60 7.70 -22.68
N ASP A 33 -3.99 7.85 -23.95
CA ASP A 33 -4.11 6.76 -24.89
C ASP A 33 -2.95 5.81 -24.61
N PRO A 34 -3.24 4.53 -24.33
CA PRO A 34 -2.18 3.58 -23.99
C PRO A 34 -1.10 3.78 -25.05
N PRO A 35 0.16 4.05 -24.67
CA PRO A 35 1.19 4.48 -25.61
C PRO A 35 1.11 3.56 -26.80
N THR A 36 0.67 4.12 -27.94
CA THR A 36 0.23 3.38 -29.12
C THR A 36 1.15 2.20 -29.27
N ALA A 37 0.64 1.01 -28.95
CA ALA A 37 1.48 -0.17 -28.85
C ALA A 37 2.21 -0.26 -30.19
N ALA A 38 3.53 -0.05 -30.15
CA ALA A 38 4.36 -0.08 -31.33
C ALA A 38 3.99 -1.36 -32.10
N SER A 39 3.66 -1.18 -33.38
CA SER A 39 3.14 -2.21 -34.27
C SER A 39 3.74 -3.58 -33.98
N PRO A 40 2.95 -4.67 -33.98
CA PRO A 40 3.45 -6.01 -33.76
C PRO A 40 4.60 -6.25 -34.74
N SER A 41 5.81 -6.39 -34.20
CA SER A 41 6.97 -6.65 -35.03
C SER A 41 6.74 -8.02 -35.67
N LEU A 42 6.73 -8.04 -37.00
CA LEU A 42 6.57 -9.24 -37.84
C LEU A 42 7.83 -10.13 -37.80
N PHE A 43 8.68 -10.00 -36.79
CA PHE A 43 9.83 -10.88 -36.65
C PHE A 43 9.35 -12.24 -36.13
N PRO A 44 9.56 -13.33 -36.89
CA PRO A 44 9.27 -14.68 -36.41
C PRO A 44 10.10 -14.93 -35.16
N ARG A 45 9.42 -15.12 -34.02
CA ARG A 45 10.08 -15.55 -32.78
C ARG A 45 10.69 -16.93 -33.03
N PRO A 46 11.96 -17.15 -32.65
CA PRO A 46 12.56 -18.48 -32.66
C PRO A 46 11.68 -19.46 -31.88
N TYR A 47 11.51 -20.65 -32.43
CA TYR A 47 10.79 -21.77 -31.83
C TYR A 47 11.30 -22.01 -30.40
N GLU A 48 10.51 -21.62 -29.39
CA GLU A 48 10.77 -22.01 -27.99
C GLU A 48 10.22 -23.41 -27.75
N ASP A 49 11.07 -24.24 -27.17
CA ASP A 49 10.94 -25.68 -26.91
C ASP A 49 9.68 -26.01 -26.06
N PRO A 50 8.81 -26.98 -26.45
CA PRO A 50 7.50 -27.22 -25.81
C PRO A 50 7.50 -27.91 -24.43
N TYR A 51 8.64 -28.09 -23.75
CA TYR A 51 8.71 -28.99 -22.58
C TYR A 51 9.29 -28.40 -21.29
N THR A 52 8.94 -27.17 -20.93
CA THR A 52 8.85 -26.81 -19.50
C THR A 52 7.67 -25.88 -19.25
N PRO A 53 6.72 -26.22 -18.36
CA PRO A 53 5.75 -25.26 -17.87
C PRO A 53 6.49 -24.25 -17.00
N GLN A 54 7.10 -23.23 -17.62
CA GLN A 54 7.52 -22.05 -16.90
C GLN A 54 6.27 -21.44 -16.29
N ARG A 55 6.13 -21.63 -14.97
CA ARG A 55 5.18 -20.92 -14.13
C ARG A 55 5.53 -19.44 -14.24
N ARG A 56 4.99 -18.76 -15.26
CA ARG A 56 5.10 -17.32 -15.43
C ARG A 56 4.49 -16.72 -14.17
N GLN A 57 5.35 -16.37 -13.23
CA GLN A 57 5.00 -15.45 -12.15
C GLN A 57 4.38 -14.24 -12.86
N PRO A 58 3.13 -13.86 -12.54
CA PRO A 58 2.58 -12.62 -13.07
C PRO A 58 3.58 -11.54 -12.70
N ARG A 59 4.25 -10.95 -13.69
CA ARG A 59 5.19 -9.86 -13.47
C ARG A 59 4.42 -8.81 -12.69
N LEU A 60 4.80 -8.62 -11.43
CA LEU A 60 4.35 -7.53 -10.60
C LEU A 60 4.58 -6.27 -11.42
N LEU A 61 3.49 -5.55 -11.73
CA LEU A 61 3.53 -4.31 -12.49
C LEU A 61 4.58 -3.36 -11.91
N PRO A 62 5.24 -2.54 -12.75
CA PRO A 62 6.34 -1.67 -12.33
C PRO A 62 5.94 -0.80 -11.14
N GLU A 63 6.76 -0.88 -10.11
CA GLU A 63 6.65 -0.26 -8.78
C GLU A 63 6.61 1.28 -8.80
N ALA A 64 6.87 1.90 -9.95
CA ALA A 64 6.98 3.35 -10.13
C ALA A 64 5.63 4.13 -10.09
N ARG A 65 4.49 3.47 -9.84
CA ARG A 65 3.19 4.11 -9.54
C ARG A 65 2.63 3.72 -8.17
N GLY A 66 3.50 3.42 -7.19
CA GLY A 66 3.09 2.89 -5.87
C GLY A 66 2.43 3.89 -4.92
N ALA A 67 2.72 5.20 -5.00
CA ALA A 67 2.26 6.17 -4.02
C ALA A 67 0.71 6.28 -3.88
N PRO A 68 -0.08 6.29 -4.98
CA PRO A 68 -1.54 6.34 -4.88
C PRO A 68 -2.14 5.07 -4.29
N ILE A 69 -1.54 3.90 -4.56
CA ILE A 69 -2.06 2.63 -4.05
C ILE A 69 -1.78 2.51 -2.55
N LEU A 70 -0.61 2.93 -2.08
CA LEU A 70 -0.28 2.92 -0.64
C LEU A 70 -1.20 3.86 0.17
N SER A 71 -1.59 5.01 -0.38
CA SER A 71 -2.55 5.89 0.29
C SER A 71 -3.94 5.25 0.41
N LEU A 72 -4.35 4.48 -0.61
CA LEU A 72 -5.59 3.68 -0.56
C LEU A 72 -5.52 2.57 0.50
N TYR A 73 -4.40 1.84 0.61
CA TYR A 73 -4.25 0.83 1.67
C TYR A 73 -4.32 1.45 3.06
N ARG A 74 -3.71 2.63 3.24
CA ARG A 74 -3.76 3.35 4.51
C ARG A 74 -5.18 3.79 4.86
N SER A 75 -5.92 4.41 3.92
CA SER A 75 -7.30 4.83 4.19
C SER A 75 -8.23 3.64 4.43
N LEU A 76 -8.03 2.52 3.73
CA LEU A 76 -8.77 1.29 3.98
C LEU A 76 -8.45 0.68 5.36
N GLY A 77 -7.20 0.80 5.82
CA GLY A 77 -6.78 0.38 7.15
C GLY A 77 -7.50 1.10 8.29
N GLU A 78 -7.94 2.34 8.05
CA GLU A 78 -8.72 3.14 9.02
C GLU A 78 -10.20 2.69 9.08
N THR A 79 -10.69 1.94 8.07
CA THR A 79 -12.05 1.39 8.07
C THR A 79 -12.12 0.06 8.81
N SER A 80 -13.15 -0.10 9.66
CA SER A 80 -13.34 -1.35 10.43
C SER A 80 -13.43 -2.61 9.55
N SER A 81 -14.04 -2.49 8.36
CA SER A 81 -14.17 -3.58 7.40
C SER A 81 -13.00 -3.69 6.42
N GLY A 82 -12.14 -2.69 6.29
CA GLY A 82 -10.99 -2.68 5.37
C GLY A 82 -9.65 -2.99 6.05
N ALA A 83 -9.59 -2.95 7.39
CA ALA A 83 -8.41 -3.29 8.17
C ALA A 83 -7.81 -4.66 7.80
N PHE A 84 -8.63 -5.65 7.45
CA PHE A 84 -8.14 -6.96 7.02
C PHE A 84 -7.33 -6.91 5.71
N LEU A 85 -7.47 -5.89 4.86
CA LEU A 85 -6.62 -5.70 3.67
C LEU A 85 -5.23 -5.20 4.06
N ALA A 86 -5.11 -4.49 5.18
CA ALA A 86 -3.84 -3.97 5.70
C ALA A 86 -3.13 -4.97 6.64
N LEU A 87 -3.85 -5.84 7.34
CA LEU A 87 -3.27 -6.77 8.32
C LEU A 87 -2.43 -7.87 7.66
N GLU A 88 -1.19 -8.08 8.08
CA GLU A 88 -0.34 -9.16 7.56
C GLU A 88 -0.86 -10.56 7.91
N THR A 89 -1.75 -10.67 8.90
CA THR A 89 -2.27 -11.95 9.36
C THR A 89 -3.06 -12.68 8.27
N PRO A 90 -2.94 -14.01 8.17
CA PRO A 90 -3.69 -14.79 7.18
C PRO A 90 -5.19 -14.61 7.41
N ALA A 91 -5.89 -14.03 6.44
CA ALA A 91 -7.33 -13.87 6.52
C ALA A 91 -8.00 -15.26 6.58
N THR A 92 -8.88 -15.46 7.56
CA THR A 92 -9.70 -16.67 7.63
C THR A 92 -10.82 -16.63 6.60
N HIS A 93 -11.28 -17.79 6.16
CA HIS A 93 -12.38 -17.90 5.19
C HIS A 93 -13.62 -17.11 5.63
N GLN A 94 -13.98 -17.16 6.92
CA GLN A 94 -15.11 -16.42 7.48
C GLN A 94 -14.93 -14.90 7.38
N GLN A 95 -13.72 -14.38 7.63
CA GLN A 95 -13.44 -12.95 7.47
C GLN A 95 -13.58 -12.52 6.01
N LEU A 96 -13.11 -13.36 5.07
CA LEU A 96 -13.19 -13.07 3.64
C LEU A 96 -14.61 -13.15 3.10
N SER A 97 -15.45 -14.08 3.58
CA SER A 97 -16.84 -14.15 3.16
C SER A 97 -17.67 -12.94 3.58
N CYS A 98 -17.32 -12.28 4.68
CA CYS A 98 -17.99 -11.04 5.11
C CYS A 98 -17.55 -9.82 4.28
N VAL A 99 -16.38 -9.89 3.67
CA VAL A 99 -15.78 -8.81 2.88
C VAL A 99 -16.18 -8.90 1.43
N ILE A 100 -16.08 -10.10 0.84
CA ILE A 100 -16.41 -10.36 -0.56
C ILE A 100 -17.92 -10.50 -0.63
N ASN A 101 -18.62 -9.39 -0.39
CA ASN A 101 -20.01 -9.30 -0.75
C ASN A 101 -20.11 -9.50 -2.26
N SER A 102 -21.13 -10.26 -2.68
CA SER A 102 -21.47 -10.34 -4.10
C SER A 102 -21.62 -8.91 -4.62
N PRO A 103 -21.04 -8.56 -5.78
CA PRO A 103 -21.11 -7.21 -6.30
C PRO A 103 -22.58 -6.83 -6.39
N THR A 104 -22.98 -5.80 -5.62
CA THR A 104 -24.36 -5.33 -5.65
C THR A 104 -24.51 -4.58 -6.96
N ILE A 105 -25.17 -5.21 -7.93
CA ILE A 105 -25.55 -4.54 -9.17
C ILE A 105 -26.64 -3.54 -8.79
N GLU A 106 -26.23 -2.32 -8.49
CA GLU A 106 -27.15 -1.22 -8.26
C GLU A 106 -27.87 -0.92 -9.57
N HIS A 107 -29.19 -1.10 -9.55
CA HIS A 107 -30.04 -0.66 -10.63
C HIS A 107 -30.35 0.81 -10.43
N LEU A 108 -30.44 1.55 -11.53
CA LEU A 108 -30.93 2.92 -11.49
C LEU A 108 -32.30 2.92 -10.79
N PRO A 109 -32.53 3.83 -9.83
CA PRO A 109 -33.87 4.01 -9.31
C PRO A 109 -34.81 4.33 -10.49
N PRO A 110 -36.10 3.96 -10.41
CA PRO A 110 -37.06 4.32 -11.44
C PRO A 110 -37.15 5.85 -11.52
N LEU A 111 -36.48 6.41 -12.52
CA LEU A 111 -36.43 7.85 -12.80
C LEU A 111 -37.28 8.13 -14.03
N GLU A 112 -37.85 9.32 -14.06
CA GLU A 112 -38.48 9.85 -15.27
C GLU A 112 -37.45 9.89 -16.41
N LEU A 113 -37.84 9.37 -17.57
CA LEU A 113 -37.01 9.37 -18.76
C LEU A 113 -37.11 10.75 -19.43
N PRO A 114 -35.99 11.32 -19.92
CA PRO A 114 -36.03 12.57 -20.68
C PRO A 114 -36.89 12.37 -21.93
N ASP A 115 -37.69 13.38 -22.28
CA ASP A 115 -38.47 13.32 -23.51
C ASP A 115 -37.57 13.62 -24.72
N TRP A 116 -36.97 12.57 -25.25
CA TRP A 116 -36.15 12.65 -26.46
C TRP A 116 -36.97 12.94 -27.73
N SER A 117 -38.31 12.83 -27.67
CA SER A 117 -39.16 13.13 -28.83
C SER A 117 -39.13 14.62 -29.20
N LEU A 118 -38.82 15.50 -28.24
CA LEU A 118 -38.69 16.96 -28.44
C LEU A 118 -37.58 17.33 -29.45
N LEU A 119 -36.59 16.47 -29.64
CA LEU A 119 -35.52 16.67 -30.63
C LEU A 119 -36.00 16.43 -32.07
N ASN A 120 -36.92 15.48 -32.25
CA ASN A 120 -37.46 15.11 -33.56
C ASN A 120 -38.73 15.88 -33.92
N ALA A 121 -39.34 16.56 -32.95
CA ALA A 121 -40.53 17.36 -33.19
C ALA A 121 -40.26 18.48 -34.21
N PRO A 122 -41.10 18.65 -35.24
CA PRO A 122 -40.93 19.72 -36.23
C PRO A 122 -40.91 21.09 -35.54
N MET A 123 -40.08 22.01 -36.00
CA MET A 123 -39.96 23.34 -35.41
C MET A 123 -41.33 24.05 -35.42
N PRO A 124 -41.74 24.70 -34.30
CA PRO A 124 -42.99 25.44 -34.30
C PRO A 124 -42.88 26.59 -35.30
N ASN A 125 -43.97 26.90 -36.01
CA ASN A 125 -44.01 28.06 -36.89
C ASN A 125 -43.57 29.32 -36.12
N PRO A 126 -42.64 30.13 -36.66
CA PRO A 126 -42.04 31.26 -35.95
C PRO A 126 -43.05 32.38 -35.64
N THR A 127 -44.25 32.30 -36.20
CA THR A 127 -45.34 33.26 -36.01
C THR A 127 -45.93 33.25 -34.59
N SER A 128 -45.67 32.21 -33.79
CA SER A 128 -46.19 32.11 -32.41
C SER A 128 -45.04 32.11 -31.39
N PRO A 129 -44.74 33.28 -30.76
CA PRO A 129 -43.66 33.38 -29.78
C PRO A 129 -43.92 32.51 -28.54
N GLU A 130 -45.18 32.35 -28.14
CA GLU A 130 -45.57 31.54 -26.99
C GLU A 130 -45.16 30.06 -27.16
N ARG A 131 -45.38 29.48 -28.34
CA ARG A 131 -45.00 28.09 -28.63
C ARG A 131 -43.50 27.86 -28.59
N LEU A 132 -42.71 28.85 -29.02
CA LEU A 132 -41.26 28.79 -28.93
C LEU A 132 -40.80 28.81 -27.46
N VAL A 133 -41.40 29.67 -26.64
CA VAL A 133 -41.09 29.75 -25.20
C VAL A 133 -41.42 28.42 -24.50
N THR A 134 -42.61 27.86 -24.74
CA THR A 134 -42.99 26.55 -24.16
C THR A 134 -42.00 25.46 -24.57
N ARG A 135 -41.66 25.37 -25.87
CA ARG A 135 -40.70 24.38 -26.35
C ARG A 135 -39.31 24.55 -25.70
N ILE A 136 -38.86 25.79 -25.50
CA ILE A 136 -37.59 26.06 -24.82
C ILE A 136 -37.63 25.60 -23.36
N ILE A 137 -38.75 25.79 -22.67
CA ILE A 137 -38.95 25.31 -21.29
C ILE A 137 -38.88 23.78 -21.27
N ASP A 138 -39.65 23.10 -22.13
CA ASP A 138 -39.71 21.63 -22.19
C ASP A 138 -38.34 21.01 -22.52
N LEU A 139 -37.61 21.61 -23.46
CA LEU A 139 -36.24 21.20 -23.81
C LEU A 139 -35.27 21.40 -22.63
N ASN A 140 -35.35 22.53 -21.93
CA ASN A 140 -34.51 22.79 -20.77
C ASN A 140 -34.79 21.81 -19.62
N ASP A 141 -36.05 21.49 -19.37
CA ASP A 141 -36.42 20.54 -18.32
C ASP A 141 -36.00 19.11 -18.68
N SER A 142 -36.17 18.71 -19.94
CA SER A 142 -35.64 17.44 -20.46
C SER A 142 -34.12 17.36 -20.36
N LEU A 143 -33.41 18.46 -20.64
CA LEU A 143 -31.96 18.54 -20.50
C LEU A 143 -31.52 18.41 -19.03
N LYS A 144 -32.23 19.06 -18.09
CA LYS A 144 -31.97 18.91 -16.65
C LYS A 144 -32.17 17.46 -16.20
N LEU A 145 -33.22 16.78 -16.67
CA LEU A 145 -33.47 15.37 -16.39
C LEU A 145 -32.35 14.48 -16.94
N ALA A 146 -31.95 14.66 -18.19
CA ALA A 146 -30.85 13.92 -18.81
C ALA A 146 -29.52 14.11 -18.05
N LYS A 147 -29.24 15.35 -17.61
CA LYS A 147 -28.06 15.64 -16.79
C LYS A 147 -28.10 14.90 -15.46
N LYS A 148 -29.22 14.94 -14.73
CA LYS A 148 -29.40 14.19 -13.47
C LYS A 148 -29.20 12.69 -13.67
N GLN A 149 -29.74 12.12 -14.74
CA GLN A 149 -29.53 10.70 -15.06
C GLN A 149 -28.07 10.37 -15.34
N THR A 150 -27.38 11.22 -16.10
CA THR A 150 -25.95 11.05 -16.40
C THR A 150 -25.11 11.10 -15.13
N ASP A 151 -25.40 12.04 -14.22
CA ASP A 151 -24.68 12.17 -12.95
C ASP A 151 -24.93 10.94 -12.06
N LEU A 152 -26.17 10.47 -11.96
CA LEU A 152 -26.52 9.24 -11.22
C LEU A 152 -25.84 8.00 -11.82
N GLN A 153 -25.79 7.88 -13.15
CA GLN A 153 -25.07 6.79 -13.81
C GLN A 153 -23.57 6.82 -13.51
N LYS A 154 -22.95 8.01 -13.51
CA LYS A 154 -21.54 8.15 -13.12
C LYS A 154 -21.31 7.71 -11.68
N ASP A 155 -22.20 8.08 -10.76
CA ASP A 155 -22.08 7.68 -9.35
C ASP A 155 -22.22 6.16 -9.18
N ILE A 156 -23.16 5.52 -9.89
CA ILE A 156 -23.30 4.05 -9.89
C ILE A 156 -22.04 3.38 -10.44
N VAL A 157 -21.53 3.85 -11.59
CA VAL A 157 -20.30 3.30 -12.20
C VAL A 157 -19.09 3.48 -11.28
N LYS A 158 -18.98 4.62 -10.60
CA LYS A 158 -17.94 4.84 -9.57
C LYS A 158 -18.07 3.85 -8.42
N GLY A 159 -19.28 3.65 -7.89
CA GLY A 159 -19.54 2.66 -6.83
C GLY A 159 -19.16 1.24 -7.25
N GLN A 160 -19.54 0.83 -8.46
CA GLN A 160 -19.19 -0.47 -9.02
C GLN A 160 -17.67 -0.62 -9.23
N THR A 161 -17.00 0.41 -9.74
CA THR A 161 -15.54 0.43 -9.92
C THR A 161 -14.84 0.28 -8.57
N ALA A 162 -15.30 1.01 -7.55
CA ALA A 162 -14.78 0.90 -6.20
C ALA A 162 -14.93 -0.51 -5.62
N GLN A 163 -16.09 -1.15 -5.82
CA GLN A 163 -16.30 -2.55 -5.41
C GLN A 163 -15.34 -3.52 -6.13
N LEU A 164 -15.14 -3.35 -7.44
CA LEU A 164 -14.21 -4.18 -8.22
C LEU A 164 -12.77 -4.04 -7.73
N ILE A 165 -12.32 -2.83 -7.41
CA ILE A 165 -10.98 -2.58 -6.84
C ILE A 165 -10.82 -3.34 -5.51
N LEU A 166 -11.81 -3.24 -4.60
CA LEU A 166 -11.79 -3.95 -3.32
C LEU A 166 -11.75 -5.47 -3.50
N GLN A 167 -12.55 -6.02 -4.41
CA GLN A 167 -12.55 -7.44 -4.73
C GLN A 167 -11.19 -7.89 -5.28
N ALA A 168 -10.60 -7.12 -6.21
CA ALA A 168 -9.29 -7.41 -6.77
C ALA A 168 -8.19 -7.40 -5.68
N MET A 169 -8.21 -6.43 -4.78
CA MET A 169 -7.27 -6.36 -3.64
C MET A 169 -7.43 -7.57 -2.71
N SER A 170 -8.67 -7.94 -2.38
CA SER A 170 -8.98 -9.11 -1.55
C SER A 170 -8.48 -10.41 -2.19
N LEU A 171 -8.74 -10.61 -3.50
CA LEU A 171 -8.26 -11.77 -4.25
C LEU A 171 -6.74 -11.84 -4.30
N ARG A 172 -6.06 -10.71 -4.47
CA ARG A 172 -4.59 -10.65 -4.45
C ARG A 172 -4.04 -11.10 -3.11
N LYS A 173 -4.65 -10.64 -2.01
CA LYS A 173 -4.27 -11.04 -0.65
C LYS A 173 -4.51 -12.53 -0.39
N MET A 174 -5.65 -13.06 -0.84
CA MET A 174 -5.96 -14.48 -0.73
C MET A 174 -4.95 -15.34 -1.50
N ASN A 175 -4.65 -14.97 -2.74
CA ASN A 175 -3.64 -15.66 -3.55
C ASN A 175 -2.26 -15.62 -2.91
N HIS A 176 -1.88 -14.49 -2.30
CA HIS A 176 -0.63 -14.37 -1.57
C HIS A 176 -0.59 -15.31 -0.35
N SER A 177 -1.63 -15.32 0.49
CA SER A 177 -1.72 -16.24 1.64
C SER A 177 -1.69 -17.72 1.23
N LEU A 178 -2.38 -18.08 0.13
CA LEU A 178 -2.35 -19.43 -0.42
C LEU A 178 -0.95 -19.81 -0.93
N ASN A 179 -0.24 -18.87 -1.54
CA ASN A 179 1.13 -19.08 -2.01
C ASN A 179 2.11 -19.25 -0.85
N ILE A 180 2.02 -18.44 0.22
CA ILE A 180 2.84 -18.61 1.44
C ILE A 180 2.64 -20.00 2.04
N LYS A 181 1.39 -20.44 2.20
CA LYS A 181 1.08 -21.79 2.72
C LYS A 181 1.63 -22.88 1.82
N LYS A 182 1.66 -22.65 0.51
CA LYS A 182 2.20 -23.60 -0.47
C LYS A 182 3.73 -23.62 -0.47
N SER A 183 4.40 -22.47 -0.33
CA SER A 183 5.86 -22.37 -0.27
C SER A 183 6.42 -22.94 1.03
N LYS A 184 5.79 -22.65 2.19
CA LYS A 184 6.18 -23.25 3.48
C LYS A 184 6.14 -24.79 3.44
N LYS A 185 5.12 -25.37 2.80
CA LYS A 185 5.04 -26.84 2.60
C LYS A 185 6.08 -27.40 1.63
N GLN A 186 6.65 -26.57 0.74
CA GLN A 186 7.69 -26.98 -0.20
C GLN A 186 9.10 -26.88 0.39
N SER A 187 9.37 -25.97 1.33
CA SER A 187 10.66 -25.92 2.01
C SER A 187 10.84 -27.09 2.98
N ASP A 188 9.76 -27.48 3.67
CA ASP A 188 9.83 -28.49 4.73
C ASP A 188 9.77 -29.93 4.21
N ARG A 189 9.13 -30.15 3.06
CA ARG A 189 9.39 -31.34 2.26
C ARG A 189 10.72 -31.15 1.55
N THR A 190 11.81 -31.60 2.18
CA THR A 190 13.04 -31.93 1.46
C THR A 190 12.62 -32.79 0.28
N ILE A 191 12.60 -32.20 -0.91
CA ILE A 191 12.30 -32.92 -2.15
C ILE A 191 13.49 -33.85 -2.32
N LEU A 192 13.41 -35.03 -1.71
CA LEU A 192 14.47 -36.04 -1.70
C LEU A 192 14.78 -36.50 -3.14
N PHE A 193 13.84 -36.26 -4.07
CA PHE A 193 13.95 -36.57 -5.48
C PHE A 193 13.42 -35.42 -6.34
N GLN A 194 14.32 -34.62 -6.94
CA GLN A 194 13.91 -33.70 -8.00
C GLN A 194 13.30 -34.53 -9.16
N GLY A 195 12.03 -34.30 -9.46
CA GLY A 195 11.31 -35.02 -10.52
C GLY A 195 10.41 -36.19 -10.08
N GLY A 196 10.27 -36.46 -8.77
CA GLY A 196 9.19 -37.30 -8.24
C GLY A 196 9.24 -38.79 -8.58
N ARG A 197 10.35 -39.31 -9.13
CA ARG A 197 10.54 -40.75 -9.37
C ARG A 197 11.30 -41.35 -8.20
N GLY A 198 10.81 -42.46 -7.64
CA GLY A 198 11.52 -43.20 -6.59
C GLY A 198 12.85 -43.72 -7.13
N ARG A 199 13.96 -43.05 -6.79
CA ARG A 199 15.32 -43.54 -7.07
C ARG A 199 15.77 -44.45 -5.93
N HIS A 200 16.47 -45.55 -6.26
CA HIS A 200 17.09 -46.41 -5.26
C HIS A 200 18.16 -45.64 -4.48
N MET A 201 18.01 -45.61 -3.15
CA MET A 201 18.83 -44.84 -2.20
C MET A 201 20.25 -45.39 -1.96
N THR A 202 20.64 -46.43 -2.68
CA THR A 202 21.96 -47.07 -2.57
C THR A 202 22.97 -46.53 -3.59
N SER A 203 22.58 -45.67 -4.52
CA SER A 203 23.52 -45.10 -5.48
C SER A 203 24.43 -44.05 -4.81
N ASP A 204 25.72 -44.08 -5.13
CA ASP A 204 26.70 -43.10 -4.62
C ASP A 204 26.28 -41.64 -4.92
N GLU A 205 25.56 -41.42 -6.02
CA GLU A 205 24.96 -40.13 -6.37
C GLU A 205 24.05 -39.59 -5.26
N THR A 206 23.21 -40.44 -4.66
CA THR A 206 22.30 -40.03 -3.59
C THR A 206 23.03 -39.68 -2.31
N ILE A 207 24.12 -40.40 -2.00
CA ILE A 207 24.99 -40.12 -0.84
C ILE A 207 25.69 -38.76 -1.02
N GLN A 208 26.23 -38.49 -2.21
CA GLN A 208 26.85 -37.19 -2.52
C GLN A 208 25.85 -36.04 -2.46
N LEU A 209 24.64 -36.24 -3.01
CA LEU A 209 23.59 -35.23 -2.99
C LEU A 209 23.14 -34.91 -1.54
N LYS A 210 23.01 -35.93 -0.68
CA LYS A 210 22.70 -35.72 0.74
C LYS A 210 23.80 -34.92 1.45
N ARG A 211 25.07 -35.23 1.20
CA ARG A 211 26.21 -34.47 1.77
C ARG A 211 26.20 -33.00 1.34
N LYS A 212 25.97 -32.72 0.05
CA LYS A 212 25.84 -31.35 -0.46
C LYS A 212 24.69 -30.60 0.21
N LEU A 213 23.51 -31.24 0.36
CA LEU A 213 22.38 -30.63 1.06
C LEU A 213 22.67 -30.33 2.53
N GLU A 214 23.39 -31.21 3.24
CA GLU A 214 23.81 -30.97 4.61
C GLU A 214 24.85 -29.83 4.72
N GLU A 215 25.78 -29.75 3.76
CA GLU A 215 26.77 -28.67 3.67
C GLU A 215 26.10 -27.32 3.37
N ASP A 216 25.21 -27.27 2.37
CA ASP A 216 24.42 -26.08 2.05
C ASP A 216 23.56 -25.63 3.24
N LYS A 217 22.99 -26.58 4.00
CA LYS A 217 22.22 -26.27 5.22
C LYS A 217 23.11 -25.65 6.29
N LYS A 218 24.29 -26.22 6.55
CA LYS A 218 25.27 -25.67 7.49
C LYS A 218 25.77 -24.29 7.05
N GLU A 219 26.03 -24.10 5.77
CA GLU A 219 26.45 -22.80 5.23
C GLU A 219 25.35 -21.75 5.44
N LYS A 220 24.10 -22.08 5.10
CA LYS A 220 22.94 -21.20 5.33
C LYS A 220 22.74 -20.86 6.80
N GLU A 221 22.84 -21.83 7.71
CA GLU A 221 22.76 -21.61 9.15
C GLU A 221 23.89 -20.72 9.65
N SER A 222 25.12 -20.94 9.18
CA SER A 222 26.28 -20.09 9.52
C SER A 222 26.11 -18.65 9.02
N LYS A 223 25.58 -18.47 7.80
CA LYS A 223 25.28 -17.16 7.22
C LYS A 223 24.16 -16.45 7.99
N LYS A 224 23.10 -17.16 8.37
CA LYS A 224 22.03 -16.63 9.24
C LYS A 224 22.58 -16.18 10.59
N LYS A 225 23.45 -16.99 11.21
CA LYS A 225 24.08 -16.65 12.49
C LYS A 225 24.96 -15.40 12.38
N ARG A 226 25.81 -15.33 11.35
CA ARG A 226 26.65 -14.14 11.07
C ARG A 226 25.81 -12.88 10.85
N ARG A 227 24.73 -12.97 10.07
CA ARG A 227 23.79 -11.84 9.86
C ARG A 227 23.15 -11.39 11.18
N LYS A 228 22.77 -12.32 12.05
CA LYS A 228 22.20 -11.97 13.37
C LYS A 228 23.23 -11.29 14.26
N GLU A 229 24.44 -11.85 14.36
CA GLU A 229 25.54 -11.28 15.14
C GLU A 229 25.88 -9.85 14.68
N ASP A 230 25.87 -9.62 13.37
CA ASP A 230 26.10 -8.30 12.79
C ASP A 230 24.98 -7.29 13.11
N ARG A 231 23.71 -7.69 12.95
CA ARG A 231 22.56 -6.85 13.35
C ARG A 231 22.60 -6.49 14.84
N ASP A 232 22.96 -7.43 15.70
CA ASP A 232 23.08 -7.20 17.13
C ASP A 232 24.25 -6.25 17.45
N ARG A 233 25.39 -6.39 16.76
CA ARG A 233 26.52 -5.46 16.85
C ARG A 233 26.12 -4.04 16.47
N VAL A 234 25.51 -3.84 15.29
CA VAL A 234 25.07 -2.52 14.81
C VAL A 234 24.04 -1.90 15.76
N ARG A 235 23.11 -2.71 16.28
CA ARG A 235 22.11 -2.26 17.26
C ARG A 235 22.77 -1.76 18.55
N ASN A 236 23.75 -2.50 19.07
CA ASN A 236 24.47 -2.14 20.29
C ASN A 236 25.30 -0.86 20.09
N GLU A 237 26.03 -0.74 18.99
CA GLU A 237 26.80 0.47 18.67
C GLU A 237 25.90 1.71 18.55
N LYS A 238 24.75 1.59 17.90
CA LYS A 238 23.76 2.67 17.81
C LYS A 238 23.20 3.06 19.17
N ALA A 239 22.98 2.08 20.05
CA ALA A 239 22.52 2.32 21.43
C ALA A 239 23.58 3.07 22.24
N ASP A 240 24.85 2.69 22.13
CA ASP A 240 25.97 3.33 22.81
C ASP A 240 26.18 4.79 22.35
N ILE A 241 26.14 5.04 21.04
CA ILE A 241 26.19 6.39 20.48
C ILE A 241 25.01 7.23 20.98
N GLY A 242 23.81 6.64 21.03
CA GLY A 242 22.61 7.29 21.56
C GLY A 242 22.73 7.65 23.04
N ALA A 243 23.28 6.75 23.86
CA ALA A 243 23.51 6.99 25.29
C ALA A 243 24.51 8.12 25.51
N ARG A 244 25.66 8.10 24.82
CA ARG A 244 26.67 9.17 24.89
C ARG A 244 26.10 10.52 24.47
N TRP A 245 25.29 10.55 23.41
CA TRP A 245 24.62 11.78 22.96
C TRP A 245 23.65 12.37 23.99
N LYS A 246 22.88 11.53 24.69
CA LYS A 246 22.00 11.99 25.77
C LYS A 246 22.78 12.65 26.92
N VAL A 247 23.93 12.08 27.30
CA VAL A 247 24.81 12.65 28.33
C VAL A 247 25.34 14.01 27.88
N MET A 248 25.82 14.14 26.64
CA MET A 248 26.28 15.42 26.08
C MET A 248 25.19 16.49 26.04
N LEU A 249 23.95 16.12 25.67
CA LEU A 249 22.82 17.04 25.69
C LEU A 249 22.46 17.51 27.10
N ALA A 250 22.50 16.60 28.08
CA ALA A 250 22.26 16.94 29.47
C ALA A 250 23.31 17.93 30.00
N ALA A 251 24.60 17.67 29.73
CA ALA A 251 25.70 18.57 30.10
C ALA A 251 25.55 19.96 29.46
N HIS A 252 25.25 20.03 28.16
CA HIS A 252 25.04 21.29 27.47
C HIS A 252 23.81 22.05 28.00
N LYS A 253 22.74 21.34 28.41
CA LYS A 253 21.58 21.99 29.03
C LYS A 253 21.94 22.66 30.36
N VAL A 254 22.78 22.03 31.18
CA VAL A 254 23.31 22.63 32.42
C VAL A 254 24.19 23.84 32.09
N GLU A 255 25.07 23.74 31.09
CA GLU A 255 25.94 24.85 30.66
C GLU A 255 25.15 26.06 30.16
N VAL A 256 24.09 25.85 29.37
CA VAL A 256 23.19 26.91 28.92
C VAL A 256 22.44 27.55 30.09
N GLY A 257 21.98 26.75 31.06
CA GLY A 257 21.33 27.27 32.26
C GLY A 257 22.26 28.16 33.09
N ASN A 258 23.52 27.74 33.28
CA ASN A 258 24.52 28.56 33.98
C ASN A 258 24.81 29.87 33.21
N TRP A 259 24.94 29.80 31.89
CA TRP A 259 25.14 30.97 31.04
C TRP A 259 23.95 31.95 31.10
N GLU A 260 22.71 31.46 31.17
CA GLU A 260 21.51 32.30 31.33
C GLU A 260 21.55 33.05 32.66
N VAL A 261 21.92 32.38 33.76
CA VAL A 261 22.10 33.00 35.09
C VAL A 261 23.19 34.08 35.06
N GLU A 262 24.34 33.83 34.42
CA GLU A 262 25.40 34.83 34.27
C GLU A 262 24.97 36.05 33.45
N CYS A 263 24.22 35.83 32.37
CA CYS A 263 23.66 36.90 31.55
C CYS A 263 22.64 37.75 32.33
N GLU A 264 21.81 37.13 33.16
CA GLU A 264 20.91 37.84 34.07
C GLU A 264 21.67 38.69 35.10
N ALA A 265 22.76 38.18 35.66
CA ALA A 265 23.63 38.94 36.56
C ALA A 265 24.28 40.14 35.86
N CYS A 266 24.81 39.97 34.64
CA CYS A 266 25.36 41.07 33.84
C CYS A 266 24.31 42.12 33.48
N LYS A 267 23.07 41.70 33.22
CA LYS A 267 21.93 42.59 32.97
C LYS A 267 21.60 43.42 34.20
N GLY A 268 21.58 42.81 35.39
CA GLY A 268 21.37 43.51 36.66
C GLY A 268 22.48 44.52 36.98
N ALA A 269 23.72 44.24 36.58
CA ALA A 269 24.87 45.14 36.75
C ALA A 269 24.96 46.27 35.72
N GLY A 270 24.07 46.32 34.71
CA GLY A 270 24.08 47.36 33.68
C GLY A 270 25.22 47.25 32.66
N LEU A 271 25.85 46.07 32.53
CA LEU A 271 26.97 45.89 31.59
C LEU A 271 26.49 45.92 30.13
N PRO A 272 27.24 46.58 29.22
CA PRO A 272 26.90 46.59 27.80
C PRO A 272 26.95 45.17 27.22
N LYS A 273 26.01 44.83 26.32
CA LYS A 273 25.85 43.47 25.73
C LYS A 273 27.12 42.88 25.09
N ARG A 274 28.06 43.72 24.65
CA ARG A 274 29.35 43.28 24.10
C ARG A 274 30.24 42.58 25.14
N GLN A 275 30.04 42.85 26.43
CA GLN A 275 30.77 42.24 27.53
C GLN A 275 30.05 41.02 28.13
N TRP A 276 28.88 40.65 27.61
CA TRP A 276 28.17 39.47 28.08
C TRP A 276 28.92 38.20 27.66
N PRO A 277 28.88 37.13 28.48
CA PRO A 277 29.48 35.87 28.10
C PRO A 277 28.87 35.35 26.79
N LYS A 278 29.68 34.70 25.96
CA LYS A 278 29.19 34.12 24.70
C LYS A 278 28.35 32.88 25.00
N LYS A 279 27.26 32.72 24.25
CA LYS A 279 26.40 31.54 24.38
C LYS A 279 27.18 30.24 24.10
N PRO A 280 27.06 29.20 24.95
CA PRO A 280 27.65 27.89 24.69
C PRO A 280 27.26 27.36 23.31
N LYS A 281 28.23 26.74 22.63
CA LYS A 281 27.99 26.11 21.32
C LYS A 281 27.35 24.75 21.52
N ARG A 282 26.26 24.49 20.79
CA ARG A 282 25.59 23.19 20.81
C ARG A 282 26.57 22.09 20.37
N PRO A 283 26.74 21.01 21.14
CA PRO A 283 27.58 19.89 20.73
C PRO A 283 27.01 19.27 19.45
N LEU A 284 27.90 18.81 18.56
CA LEU A 284 27.49 18.07 17.37
C LEU A 284 27.26 16.60 17.74
N LYS A 285 26.29 15.96 17.09
CA LYS A 285 26.04 14.53 17.29
C LYS A 285 27.28 13.75 16.80
N PRO A 286 27.83 12.82 17.60
CA PRO A 286 28.90 11.95 17.14
C PRO A 286 28.44 11.20 15.89
N LYS A 287 29.24 11.26 14.84
CA LYS A 287 28.99 10.42 13.66
C LYS A 287 29.38 8.98 14.02
N PRO A 288 28.59 7.97 13.61
CA PRO A 288 29.07 6.60 13.63
C PRO A 288 30.36 6.53 12.81
N THR A 289 31.35 5.77 13.27
CA THR A 289 32.55 5.49 12.48
C THR A 289 32.12 4.85 11.16
N ASP A 290 32.69 5.30 10.04
CA ASP A 290 32.23 4.93 8.69
C ASP A 290 32.21 3.41 8.45
N ASP A 291 32.96 2.64 9.24
CA ASP A 291 32.96 1.17 9.25
C ASP A 291 31.60 0.52 9.62
N ALA A 292 30.70 1.25 10.28
CA ALA A 292 29.36 0.79 10.65
C ALA A 292 28.26 1.29 9.70
N ALA A 293 28.61 2.07 8.67
CA ALA A 293 27.65 2.68 7.75
C ALA A 293 27.39 1.84 6.48
N VAL A 294 28.08 0.71 6.32
CA VAL A 294 27.87 -0.20 5.19
C VAL A 294 26.75 -1.17 5.56
N GLU A 295 25.67 -1.14 4.77
CA GLU A 295 24.55 -2.09 4.75
C GLU A 295 23.51 -1.97 5.89
N SER A 296 22.74 -0.89 5.85
CA SER A 296 21.33 -0.92 6.31
C SER A 296 20.38 -0.40 5.24
N GLU A 297 20.68 -0.68 3.97
CA GLU A 297 19.66 -0.61 2.92
C GLU A 297 18.86 -1.92 2.95
N ASP A 298 17.79 -1.90 3.73
CA ASP A 298 16.48 -2.49 3.38
C ASP A 298 16.45 -3.89 2.72
N ASP A 299 17.20 -4.86 3.23
CA ASP A 299 16.77 -6.26 3.14
C ASP A 299 15.72 -6.52 4.25
N GLU A 300 14.50 -5.99 4.05
CA GLU A 300 13.27 -6.49 4.67
C GLU A 300 12.95 -7.90 4.13
N ASP A 301 13.92 -8.82 4.24
CA ASP A 301 13.71 -10.24 4.00
C ASP A 301 12.95 -10.80 5.21
N GLU A 302 11.61 -10.76 5.07
CA GLU A 302 10.66 -11.81 5.42
C GLU A 302 11.23 -12.74 6.52
N MET A 303 11.12 -12.29 7.78
CA MET A 303 11.26 -13.19 8.91
C MET A 303 10.10 -14.18 8.82
N ASP A 304 10.33 -15.29 8.13
CA ASP A 304 9.57 -16.51 8.34
C ASP A 304 9.71 -16.86 9.83
N GLU A 305 8.76 -16.37 10.62
CA GLU A 305 8.43 -16.88 11.93
C GLU A 305 8.08 -18.35 11.76
N ASP A 306 9.02 -19.19 12.16
CA ASP A 306 8.79 -20.58 12.52
C ASP A 306 8.28 -20.59 13.97
N GLU A 307 6.96 -20.46 14.15
CA GLU A 307 6.20 -20.92 15.33
C GLU A 307 5.24 -22.05 14.92
#